data_AF-A0A3E2WGK9-F1
#
_entry.id   AF-A0A3E2WGK9-F1
#
_cell.length_a   1.000
_cell.length_b   1.000
_cell.length_c   1.000
_cell.angle_alpha   90.00
_cell.angle_beta   90.00
_cell.angle_gamma   90.00
#
_symmetry.space_group_name_H-M   'P 1'
#
loop_
_entity.id
_entity.type
_entity.pdbx_description
1 polymer ?
#
loop_
_entity_poly.entity_id
_entity_poly.type
_entity_poly.pdbx_seq_one_letter_code
_entity_poly.pdbx_strand_id
1 'polypeptide(L)'
;MPGDQVCIGPDHISKSKVIFAELLKILPDVIKSSKSGKAVISVCGGSGVGKSEIASLLSWYLNQLGIGSYTLSGDNYPRRIPKYNDAERLRIFRQSGVKALASADMLDEEVYSVLRSLQEKDDDANQEYLDQYPWFKTYLDGAVLGLKGYLGTKNEIDFDEISEIVRLFKMGAENIWLKRMGRTECDLWYEKVDFRAIHVLVIEWTHGNSDYYEGVDIPVLLNSTPEETLAHRRSRNRDGKTDSPFTMRVLEIEQQMLGAQAHKAKIIISKPGSLITYEELRAGER
;
A
#
# COMPACT_ATOMS: atom_id res chain seq x y z
N MET A 1 8.23 9.56 1.98
CA MET A 1 9.43 9.33 2.81
C MET A 1 10.46 10.44 2.60
N PRO A 2 11.47 10.60 3.49
CA PRO A 2 12.59 11.51 3.23
C PRO A 2 13.17 11.29 1.81
N GLY A 3 13.15 12.33 0.98
CA GLY A 3 13.62 12.28 -0.40
C GLY A 3 12.58 11.92 -1.47
N ASP A 4 11.32 11.67 -1.11
CA ASP A 4 10.25 11.54 -2.11
C ASP A 4 9.76 12.92 -2.57
N GLN A 5 9.62 13.10 -3.89
CA GLN A 5 9.06 14.30 -4.49
C GLN A 5 7.58 14.07 -4.81
N VAL A 6 6.71 14.94 -4.31
CA VAL A 6 5.28 14.93 -4.62
C VAL A 6 5.05 15.76 -5.87
N CYS A 7 4.61 15.11 -6.96
CA CYS A 7 4.40 15.76 -8.26
C CYS A 7 2.90 15.93 -8.54
N ILE A 8 2.35 17.09 -8.19
CA ILE A 8 0.92 17.37 -8.35
C ILE A 8 0.62 17.80 -9.80
N GLY A 9 -0.19 16.99 -10.50
CA GLY A 9 -0.68 17.27 -11.84
C GLY A 9 -2.17 17.64 -11.87
N PRO A 10 -2.71 18.05 -13.04
CA PRO A 10 -4.11 18.43 -13.20
C PRO A 10 -5.11 17.32 -12.82
N ASP A 11 -4.79 16.07 -13.13
CA ASP A 11 -5.60 14.91 -12.76
C ASP A 11 -5.74 14.75 -11.23
N HIS A 12 -4.63 14.89 -10.50
CA HIS A 12 -4.62 14.87 -9.04
C HIS A 12 -5.50 15.98 -8.46
N ILE A 13 -5.43 17.19 -9.02
CA ILE A 13 -6.26 18.34 -8.60
C ILE A 13 -7.76 18.08 -8.89
N SER A 14 -8.08 17.48 -10.03
CA SER A 14 -9.47 17.16 -10.37
C SER A 14 -10.06 16.14 -9.39
N LYS A 15 -9.33 15.03 -9.17
CA LYS A 15 -9.70 13.97 -8.23
C LYS A 15 -9.83 14.47 -6.81
N SER A 16 -8.86 15.24 -6.34
CA SER A 16 -8.85 15.74 -4.96
C SER A 16 -10.04 16.65 -4.69
N LYS A 17 -10.51 17.44 -5.67
CA LYS A 17 -11.71 18.28 -5.53
C LYS A 17 -12.97 17.43 -5.35
N VAL A 18 -13.11 16.34 -6.10
CA VAL A 18 -14.24 15.41 -5.96
C VAL A 18 -14.21 14.76 -4.58
N ILE A 19 -13.05 14.24 -4.16
CA ILE A 19 -12.87 13.65 -2.82
C ILE A 19 -13.20 14.67 -1.73
N PHE A 20 -12.66 15.88 -1.85
CA PHE A 20 -12.83 16.92 -0.85
C PHE A 20 -14.28 17.38 -0.71
N ALA A 21 -15.02 17.46 -1.83
CA ALA A 21 -16.44 17.76 -1.81
C ALA A 21 -17.24 16.70 -1.02
N GLU A 22 -16.91 15.42 -1.16
CA GLU A 22 -17.54 14.36 -0.35
C GLU A 22 -17.08 14.40 1.11
N LEU A 23 -15.80 14.68 1.36
CA LEU A 23 -15.28 14.84 2.73
C LEU A 23 -16.00 15.95 3.49
N LEU A 24 -16.29 17.09 2.86
CA LEU A 24 -17.00 18.21 3.50
C LEU A 24 -18.42 17.84 3.96
N LYS A 25 -19.04 16.80 3.37
CA LYS A 25 -20.35 16.30 3.80
C LYS A 25 -20.26 15.41 5.03
N ILE A 26 -19.15 14.68 5.21
CA ILE A 26 -19.01 13.62 6.22
C ILE A 26 -18.20 14.10 7.43
N LEU A 27 -17.13 14.86 7.19
CA LEU A 27 -16.14 15.25 8.17
C LEU A 27 -16.71 16.06 9.36
N PRO A 28 -17.66 17.00 9.17
CA PRO A 28 -18.22 17.76 10.31
C PRO A 28 -18.87 16.86 11.36
N ASP A 29 -19.62 15.83 10.93
CA ASP A 29 -20.29 14.90 11.85
C ASP A 29 -19.29 13.97 12.55
N VAL A 30 -18.24 13.54 11.84
CA VAL A 30 -17.13 12.77 12.42
C VAL A 30 -16.42 13.57 13.51
N ILE A 31 -16.08 14.84 13.24
CA ILE A 31 -15.40 15.71 14.23
C ILE A 31 -16.33 15.98 15.42
N LYS A 32 -17.62 16.27 15.17
CA LYS A 32 -18.59 16.58 16.24
C LYS A 32 -18.87 15.38 17.15
N SER A 33 -18.87 14.16 16.60
CA SER A 33 -19.05 12.93 17.38
C SER A 33 -17.78 12.49 18.13
N SER A 34 -16.61 13.01 17.74
CA SER A 34 -15.34 12.75 18.40
C SER A 34 -15.21 13.57 19.69
N LYS A 35 -14.92 12.89 20.82
CA LYS A 35 -14.73 13.54 22.13
C LYS A 35 -13.60 14.57 22.15
N SER A 36 -12.59 14.38 21.31
CA SER A 36 -11.42 15.26 21.20
C SER A 36 -11.50 16.19 19.99
N GLY A 37 -12.58 16.13 19.20
CA GLY A 37 -12.71 16.89 17.95
C GLY A 37 -11.65 16.51 16.91
N LYS A 38 -11.21 15.25 16.91
CA LYS A 38 -10.19 14.71 16.00
C LYS A 38 -10.80 13.67 15.06
N ALA A 39 -10.34 13.67 13.80
CA ALA A 39 -10.78 12.75 12.76
C ALA A 39 -9.60 12.18 11.96
N VAL A 40 -9.71 10.93 11.52
CA VAL A 40 -8.68 10.23 10.74
C VAL A 40 -9.21 9.85 9.36
N ILE A 41 -8.52 10.30 8.34
CA ILE A 41 -8.78 9.98 6.94
C ILE A 41 -7.66 9.07 6.45
N SER A 42 -8.00 7.99 5.75
CA SER A 42 -7.02 7.12 5.10
C SER A 42 -7.17 7.25 3.60
N VAL A 43 -6.07 7.48 2.87
CA VAL A 43 -6.02 7.50 1.41
C VAL A 43 -5.19 6.31 0.96
N CYS A 44 -5.89 5.29 0.46
CA CYS A 44 -5.30 4.02 0.05
C CYS A 44 -5.51 3.72 -1.43
N GLY A 45 -4.76 2.76 -1.95
CA GLY A 45 -4.72 2.41 -3.37
C GLY A 45 -3.36 1.85 -3.79
N GLY A 46 -3.27 1.36 -5.02
CA GLY A 46 -2.07 0.72 -5.56
C GLY A 46 -0.86 1.65 -5.62
N SER A 47 0.33 1.09 -5.82
CA SER A 47 1.53 1.90 -6.05
C SER A 47 1.36 2.77 -7.32
N GLY A 48 1.66 4.08 -7.22
CA GLY A 48 1.59 5.02 -8.34
C GLY A 48 0.20 5.60 -8.67
N VAL A 49 -0.85 5.31 -7.91
CA VAL A 49 -2.21 5.85 -8.19
C VAL A 49 -2.44 7.31 -7.71
N GLY A 50 -1.42 7.95 -7.15
CA GLY A 50 -1.48 9.35 -6.69
C GLY A 50 -1.83 9.56 -5.21
N LYS A 51 -1.66 8.54 -4.34
CA LYS A 51 -2.02 8.63 -2.91
C LYS A 51 -1.37 9.84 -2.21
N SER A 52 -0.06 10.00 -2.36
CA SER A 52 0.72 11.03 -1.68
C SER A 52 0.33 12.43 -2.18
N GLU A 53 0.05 12.58 -3.48
CA GLU A 53 -0.43 13.81 -4.10
C GLU A 53 -1.82 14.18 -3.62
N ILE A 54 -2.76 13.23 -3.63
CA ILE A 54 -4.13 13.44 -3.15
C ILE A 54 -4.12 13.79 -1.66
N ALA A 55 -3.42 13.03 -0.81
CA ALA A 55 -3.31 13.33 0.61
C ALA A 55 -2.70 14.71 0.88
N SER A 56 -1.70 15.12 0.12
CA SER A 56 -1.10 16.46 0.21
C SER A 56 -2.10 17.55 -0.16
N LEU A 57 -2.90 17.36 -1.23
CA LEU A 57 -3.94 18.29 -1.64
C LEU A 57 -5.07 18.38 -0.61
N LEU A 58 -5.52 17.26 -0.05
CA LEU A 58 -6.53 17.22 1.00
C LEU A 58 -6.08 17.99 2.24
N SER A 59 -4.86 17.74 2.70
CA SER A 59 -4.27 18.49 3.83
C SER A 59 -4.13 19.98 3.51
N TRP A 60 -3.73 20.33 2.29
CA TRP A 60 -3.70 21.72 1.85
C TRP A 60 -5.08 22.38 1.94
N TYR A 61 -6.14 21.75 1.40
CA TYR A 61 -7.51 22.29 1.48
C TYR A 61 -7.98 22.47 2.92
N LEU A 62 -7.78 21.47 3.78
CA LEU A 62 -8.17 21.53 5.20
C LEU A 62 -7.45 22.67 5.94
N ASN A 63 -6.17 22.88 5.64
CA ASN A 63 -5.39 23.98 6.21
C ASN A 63 -5.86 25.34 5.69
N GLN A 64 -6.22 25.47 4.41
CA GLN A 64 -6.81 26.71 3.87
C GLN A 64 -8.15 27.07 4.53
N LEU A 65 -8.91 26.08 4.98
CA LEU A 65 -10.15 26.30 5.75
C LEU A 65 -9.93 26.55 7.24
N GLY A 66 -8.68 26.57 7.72
CA GLY A 66 -8.35 26.75 9.13
C GLY A 66 -8.68 25.56 10.04
N ILE A 67 -8.99 24.39 9.47
CA ILE A 67 -9.30 23.17 10.24
C ILE A 67 -8.02 22.58 10.86
N GLY A 68 -6.89 22.68 10.17
CA GLY A 68 -5.62 22.11 10.63
C GLY A 68 -5.54 20.61 10.38
N SER A 69 -4.53 20.20 9.62
CA SER A 69 -4.34 18.81 9.20
C SER A 69 -2.87 18.44 9.11
N TYR A 70 -2.60 17.14 9.30
CA TYR A 70 -1.27 16.56 9.19
C TYR A 70 -1.30 15.34 8.27
N THR A 71 -0.37 15.27 7.31
CA THR A 71 -0.21 14.10 6.45
C THR A 71 0.81 13.14 7.03
N LEU A 72 0.41 11.89 7.29
CA LEU A 72 1.26 10.81 7.74
C LEU A 72 1.44 9.75 6.64
N SER A 73 2.68 9.41 6.32
CA SER A 73 3.00 8.31 5.41
C SER A 73 3.11 7.00 6.18
N GLY A 74 2.29 6.01 5.82
CA GLY A 74 2.36 4.66 6.39
C GLY A 74 3.63 3.90 6.00
N ASP A 75 4.33 4.34 4.96
CA ASP A 75 5.57 3.71 4.48
C ASP A 75 6.76 3.88 5.43
N ASN A 76 6.63 4.69 6.48
CA ASN A 76 7.63 4.74 7.54
C ASN A 76 7.57 3.52 8.47
N TYR A 77 6.49 2.73 8.47
CA TYR A 77 6.20 1.72 9.49
C TYR A 77 6.37 0.24 9.12
N PRO A 78 7.02 -0.15 8.00
CA PRO A 78 7.58 -1.50 7.88
C PRO A 78 8.53 -1.84 9.05
N ARG A 79 8.69 -3.14 9.33
CA ARG A 79 9.67 -3.63 10.33
C ARG A 79 11.12 -3.51 9.85
N ARG A 80 11.33 -3.28 8.56
CA ARG A 80 12.64 -3.22 7.90
C ARG A 80 12.68 -2.04 6.93
N ILE A 81 13.84 -1.43 6.77
CA ILE A 81 14.08 -0.44 5.70
C ILE A 81 13.83 -1.08 4.31
N PRO A 82 13.52 -0.29 3.27
CA PRO A 82 13.08 -0.82 1.97
C PRO A 82 13.99 -1.90 1.38
N LYS A 83 15.32 -1.69 1.36
CA LYS A 83 16.29 -2.66 0.83
C LYS A 83 16.19 -4.03 1.50
N TYR A 84 16.10 -4.06 2.83
CA TYR A 84 16.03 -5.32 3.58
C TYR A 84 14.64 -5.93 3.57
N ASN A 85 13.60 -5.09 3.45
CA ASN A 85 12.26 -5.60 3.28
C ASN A 85 12.10 -6.32 1.93
N ASP A 86 12.62 -5.74 0.85
CA ASP A 86 12.59 -6.37 -0.48
C ASP A 86 13.40 -7.66 -0.53
N ALA A 87 14.58 -7.68 0.12
CA ALA A 87 15.37 -8.89 0.27
C ALA A 87 14.64 -9.99 1.05
N GLU A 88 13.91 -9.61 2.12
CA GLU A 88 13.14 -10.56 2.93
C GLU A 88 11.95 -11.12 2.16
N ARG A 89 11.22 -10.29 1.39
CA ARG A 89 10.14 -10.73 0.49
C ARG A 89 10.66 -11.79 -0.48
N LEU A 90 11.79 -11.53 -1.15
CA LEU A 90 12.40 -12.45 -2.12
C LEU A 90 12.88 -13.74 -1.45
N ARG A 91 13.51 -13.64 -0.27
CA ARG A 91 13.95 -14.78 0.52
C ARG A 91 12.78 -15.70 0.88
N ILE A 92 11.68 -15.14 1.39
CA ILE A 92 10.48 -15.89 1.76
C ILE A 92 9.85 -16.55 0.54
N PHE A 93 9.73 -15.81 -0.57
CA PHE A 93 9.22 -16.33 -1.83
C PHE A 93 10.01 -17.56 -2.29
N ARG A 94 11.33 -17.43 -2.46
CA ARG A 94 12.20 -18.54 -2.92
C ARG A 94 12.21 -19.70 -1.94
N GLN A 95 12.35 -19.43 -0.64
CA GLN A 95 12.38 -20.47 0.38
C GLN A 95 11.07 -21.27 0.41
N SER A 96 9.92 -20.61 0.26
CA SER A 96 8.62 -21.27 0.30
C SER A 96 8.37 -22.10 -0.96
N GLY A 97 8.80 -21.61 -2.13
CA GLY A 97 8.72 -22.37 -3.37
C GLY A 97 9.59 -23.64 -3.35
N VAL A 98 10.84 -23.53 -2.90
CA VAL A 98 11.73 -24.71 -2.75
C VAL A 98 11.15 -25.73 -1.76
N LYS A 99 10.60 -25.25 -0.63
CA LYS A 99 9.94 -26.12 0.35
C LYS A 99 8.72 -26.84 -0.24
N ALA A 100 7.94 -26.18 -1.09
CA ALA A 100 6.80 -26.80 -1.75
C ALA A 100 7.23 -27.93 -2.69
N LEU A 101 8.30 -27.73 -3.47
CA LEU A 101 8.88 -28.79 -4.31
C LEU A 101 9.35 -30.00 -3.48
N ALA A 102 10.10 -29.75 -2.41
CA ALA A 102 10.57 -30.81 -1.53
C ALA A 102 9.42 -31.57 -0.86
N SER A 103 8.36 -30.86 -0.45
CA SER A 103 7.18 -31.47 0.19
C SER A 103 6.33 -32.30 -0.79
N ALA A 104 6.39 -31.97 -2.07
CA ALA A 104 5.70 -32.68 -3.14
C ALA A 104 6.53 -33.82 -3.75
N ASP A 105 7.74 -34.09 -3.23
CA ASP A 105 8.70 -35.05 -3.78
C ASP A 105 9.07 -34.77 -5.25
N MET A 106 9.13 -33.48 -5.61
CA MET A 106 9.44 -32.99 -6.97
C MET A 106 10.81 -32.31 -7.08
N LEU A 107 11.62 -32.34 -6.01
CA LEU A 107 12.93 -31.69 -5.99
C LEU A 107 14.03 -32.72 -6.17
N ASP A 108 14.68 -32.69 -7.33
CA ASP A 108 15.89 -33.45 -7.64
C ASP A 108 17.03 -32.53 -8.15
N GLU A 109 18.17 -33.11 -8.55
CA GLU A 109 19.32 -32.36 -9.04
C GLU A 109 19.04 -31.59 -10.34
N GLU A 110 18.22 -32.14 -11.24
CA GLU A 110 17.88 -31.50 -12.51
C GLU A 110 16.97 -30.29 -12.27
N VAL A 111 15.91 -30.49 -11.49
CA VAL A 111 14.98 -29.43 -11.07
C VAL A 111 15.72 -28.32 -10.33
N TYR A 112 16.61 -28.67 -9.40
CA TYR A 112 17.40 -27.70 -8.66
C TYR A 112 18.32 -26.88 -9.57
N SER A 113 18.99 -27.54 -10.53
CA SER A 113 19.88 -26.88 -11.49
C SER A 113 19.13 -25.84 -12.34
N VAL A 114 17.96 -26.23 -12.88
CA VAL A 114 17.11 -25.31 -13.66
C VAL A 114 16.60 -24.17 -12.80
N LEU A 115 16.03 -24.47 -11.63
CA LEU A 115 15.49 -23.45 -10.72
C LEU A 115 16.57 -22.45 -10.30
N ARG A 116 17.78 -22.92 -9.98
CA ARG A 116 18.92 -22.06 -9.63
C ARG A 116 19.25 -21.10 -10.77
N SER A 117 19.29 -21.58 -12.02
CA SER A 117 19.51 -20.73 -13.19
C SER A 117 18.44 -19.65 -13.36
N LEU A 118 17.17 -19.98 -13.08
CA LEU A 118 16.08 -18.99 -13.09
C LEU A 118 16.23 -17.96 -11.96
N GLN A 119 16.60 -18.40 -10.75
CA GLN A 119 16.81 -17.52 -9.59
C GLN A 119 18.00 -16.58 -9.79
N GLU A 120 19.10 -17.05 -10.39
CA GLU A 120 20.27 -16.21 -10.71
C GLU A 120 19.95 -15.11 -11.74
N LYS A 121 18.89 -15.31 -12.55
CA LYS A 121 18.39 -14.35 -13.54
C LYS A 121 17.22 -13.50 -13.04
N ASP A 122 16.79 -13.69 -11.78
CA ASP A 122 15.57 -13.10 -11.21
C ASP A 122 14.29 -13.37 -12.03
N ASP A 123 14.24 -14.52 -12.70
CA ASP A 123 13.16 -14.93 -13.61
C ASP A 123 12.30 -16.07 -13.02
N ASP A 124 12.59 -16.49 -11.78
CA ASP A 124 11.92 -17.60 -11.09
C ASP A 124 10.46 -17.31 -10.68
N ALA A 125 9.95 -16.12 -10.99
CA ALA A 125 8.54 -15.75 -10.81
C ALA A 125 7.78 -15.60 -12.14
N ASN A 126 8.42 -15.90 -13.27
CA ASN A 126 7.83 -15.75 -14.60
C ASN A 126 6.89 -16.93 -14.93
N GLN A 127 5.64 -16.60 -15.25
CA GLN A 127 4.60 -17.58 -15.54
C GLN A 127 4.80 -18.30 -16.88
N GLU A 128 5.66 -17.79 -17.77
CA GLU A 128 5.99 -18.43 -19.06
C GLU A 128 6.62 -19.83 -18.89
N TYR A 129 7.14 -20.14 -17.70
CA TYR A 129 7.71 -21.45 -17.38
C TYR A 129 6.68 -22.48 -16.92
N LEU A 130 5.42 -22.09 -16.67
CA LEU A 130 4.35 -23.02 -16.27
C LEU A 130 4.11 -24.11 -17.31
N ASP A 131 4.24 -23.77 -18.60
CA ASP A 131 4.06 -24.72 -19.71
C ASP A 131 5.35 -25.47 -20.06
N GLN A 132 6.51 -24.99 -19.58
CA GLN A 132 7.83 -25.55 -19.90
C GLN A 132 8.28 -26.59 -18.88
N TYR A 133 7.95 -26.38 -17.60
CA TYR A 133 8.43 -27.20 -16.50
C TYR A 133 7.27 -27.72 -15.65
N PRO A 134 6.96 -29.03 -15.67
CA PRO A 134 5.84 -29.59 -14.91
C PRO A 134 5.86 -29.30 -13.40
N TRP A 135 7.05 -29.20 -12.82
CA TRP A 135 7.27 -28.90 -11.40
C TRP A 135 7.08 -27.41 -11.05
N PHE A 136 7.16 -26.51 -12.03
CA PHE A 136 7.25 -25.06 -11.79
C PHE A 136 5.97 -24.49 -11.19
N LYS A 137 4.81 -25.07 -11.51
CA LYS A 137 3.55 -24.72 -10.85
C LYS A 137 3.61 -24.93 -9.34
N THR A 138 4.11 -26.08 -8.88
CA THR A 138 4.26 -26.39 -7.45
C THR A 138 5.21 -25.41 -6.76
N TYR A 139 6.33 -25.07 -7.42
CA TYR A 139 7.25 -24.03 -6.93
C TYR A 139 6.55 -22.68 -6.78
N LEU A 140 5.93 -22.20 -7.85
CA LEU A 140 5.34 -20.87 -7.91
C LEU A 140 4.18 -20.71 -6.94
N ASP A 141 3.28 -21.69 -6.87
CA ASP A 141 2.14 -21.68 -5.95
C ASP A 141 2.63 -21.63 -4.48
N GLY A 142 3.64 -22.43 -4.14
CA GLY A 142 4.27 -22.41 -2.82
C GLY A 142 4.97 -21.09 -2.50
N ALA A 143 5.67 -20.52 -3.48
CA ALA A 143 6.36 -19.24 -3.35
C ALA A 143 5.39 -18.08 -3.11
N VAL A 144 4.31 -18.01 -3.90
CA VAL A 144 3.24 -17.02 -3.75
C VAL A 144 2.50 -17.18 -2.42
N LEU A 145 2.21 -18.42 -2.00
CA LEU A 145 1.57 -18.69 -0.71
C LEU A 145 2.43 -18.18 0.46
N GLY A 146 3.73 -18.48 0.42
CA GLY A 146 4.67 -17.99 1.42
C GLY A 146 4.75 -16.47 1.45
N LEU A 147 4.84 -15.82 0.28
CA LEU A 147 4.87 -14.37 0.18
C LEU A 147 3.58 -13.72 0.72
N LYS A 148 2.40 -14.30 0.45
CA LYS A 148 1.11 -13.85 1.00
C LYS A 148 1.05 -13.93 2.53
N GLY A 149 1.80 -14.85 3.15
CA GLY A 149 1.93 -14.92 4.62
C GLY A 149 2.80 -13.83 5.24
N TYR A 150 3.52 -13.06 4.43
CA TYR A 150 4.40 -11.98 4.87
C TYR A 150 3.91 -10.60 4.39
N LEU A 151 3.75 -10.43 3.08
CA LEU A 151 3.43 -9.17 2.42
C LEU A 151 2.08 -8.60 2.90
N GLY A 152 2.10 -7.35 3.35
CA GLY A 152 0.97 -6.61 3.90
C GLY A 152 0.45 -7.15 5.24
N THR A 153 1.21 -8.00 5.94
CA THR A 153 0.82 -8.58 7.24
C THR A 153 1.60 -7.99 8.40
N LYS A 154 1.24 -8.35 9.64
CA LYS A 154 2.01 -7.99 10.85
C LYS A 154 3.46 -8.51 10.86
N ASN A 155 3.80 -9.47 10.00
CA ASN A 155 5.18 -9.97 9.85
C ASN A 155 6.07 -8.98 9.09
N GLU A 156 5.48 -8.19 8.20
CA GLU A 156 6.19 -7.18 7.41
C GLU A 156 6.07 -5.78 8.01
N ILE A 157 4.90 -5.45 8.54
CA ILE A 157 4.51 -4.09 8.91
C ILE A 157 4.24 -4.02 10.40
N ASP A 158 4.69 -2.95 11.04
CA ASP A 158 4.33 -2.62 12.42
C ASP A 158 3.00 -1.85 12.49
N PHE A 159 1.91 -2.57 12.28
CA PHE A 159 0.55 -1.99 12.35
C PHE A 159 0.20 -1.46 13.74
N ASP A 160 0.78 -2.06 14.79
CA ASP A 160 0.48 -1.69 16.17
C ASP A 160 1.02 -0.28 16.45
N GLU A 161 2.19 0.09 15.91
CA GLU A 161 2.76 1.44 16.04
C GLU A 161 1.88 2.52 15.39
N ILE A 162 1.39 2.31 14.16
CA ILE A 162 0.47 3.28 13.50
C ILE A 162 -0.86 3.36 14.26
N SER A 163 -1.41 2.21 14.66
CA SER A 163 -2.69 2.18 15.37
C SER A 163 -2.59 2.91 16.72
N GLU A 164 -1.45 2.82 17.39
CA GLU A 164 -1.17 3.59 18.61
C GLU A 164 -1.08 5.09 18.35
N ILE A 165 -0.42 5.53 17.27
CA ILE A 165 -0.39 6.95 16.86
C ILE A 165 -1.80 7.47 16.63
N VAL A 166 -2.63 6.70 15.93
CA VAL A 166 -4.03 7.04 15.66
C VAL A 166 -4.84 7.11 16.96
N ARG A 167 -4.64 6.16 17.86
CA ARG A 167 -5.30 6.14 19.18
C ARG A 167 -4.92 7.38 20.00
N LEU A 168 -3.64 7.70 20.11
CA LEU A 168 -3.14 8.88 20.81
C LEU A 168 -3.68 10.18 20.21
N PHE A 169 -3.68 10.29 18.88
CA PHE A 169 -4.25 11.42 18.17
C PHE A 169 -5.74 11.58 18.51
N LYS A 170 -6.54 10.51 18.40
CA LYS A 170 -7.96 10.52 18.74
C LYS A 170 -8.24 10.75 20.23
N MET A 171 -7.29 10.52 21.11
CA MET A 171 -7.38 10.89 22.52
C MET A 171 -7.05 12.37 22.79
N GLY A 172 -6.61 13.12 21.78
CA GLY A 172 -6.25 14.52 21.92
C GLY A 172 -4.84 14.74 22.48
N ALA A 173 -3.93 13.77 22.32
CA ALA A 173 -2.53 13.97 22.69
C ALA A 173 -1.96 15.21 21.97
N GLU A 174 -1.38 16.13 22.72
CA GLU A 174 -0.84 17.38 22.18
C GLU A 174 0.44 17.16 21.37
N ASN A 175 1.23 16.13 21.72
CA ASN A 175 2.47 15.81 21.04
C ASN A 175 2.58 14.31 20.85
N ILE A 176 2.95 13.88 19.64
CA ILE A 176 3.12 12.46 19.31
C ILE A 176 4.48 12.29 18.63
N TRP A 177 5.21 11.24 19.02
CA TRP A 177 6.44 10.84 18.36
C TRP A 177 6.11 10.03 17.11
N LEU A 178 6.59 10.49 15.95
CA LEU A 178 6.38 9.83 14.68
C LEU A 178 7.70 9.30 14.14
N LYS A 179 7.69 8.04 13.72
CA LYS A 179 8.85 7.41 13.10
C LYS A 179 9.12 8.02 11.73
N ARG A 180 10.39 8.23 11.43
CA ARG A 180 10.92 8.58 10.11
C ARG A 180 11.86 7.50 9.69
N MET A 181 11.61 6.93 8.52
CA MET A 181 12.43 5.89 7.94
C MET A 181 12.82 6.30 6.52
N GLY A 182 14.12 6.37 6.26
CA GLY A 182 14.69 6.55 4.93
C GLY A 182 15.09 5.23 4.30
N ARG A 183 16.06 5.29 3.40
CA ARG A 183 16.49 4.14 2.58
C ARG A 183 17.74 3.46 3.11
N THR A 184 18.50 4.11 4.00
CA THR A 184 19.70 3.56 4.62
C THR A 184 19.47 3.17 6.08
N GLU A 185 20.38 2.38 6.65
CA GLU A 185 20.30 1.91 8.04
C GLU A 185 20.32 3.05 9.07
N CYS A 186 20.99 4.15 8.74
CA CYS A 186 21.12 5.30 9.62
C CYS A 186 19.98 6.31 9.46
N ASP A 187 19.12 6.17 8.43
CA ASP A 187 17.98 7.05 8.21
C ASP A 187 16.77 6.61 9.06
N LEU A 188 16.96 6.46 10.37
CA LEU A 188 15.91 6.05 11.30
C LEU A 188 15.93 6.95 12.53
N TRP A 189 14.87 7.73 12.73
CA TRP A 189 14.71 8.57 13.91
C TRP A 189 13.23 8.80 14.24
N TYR A 190 12.98 9.36 15.41
CA TYR A 190 11.65 9.83 15.80
C TYR A 190 11.62 11.34 15.84
N GLU A 191 10.54 11.91 15.33
CA GLU A 191 10.25 13.34 15.36
C GLU A 191 9.05 13.58 16.27
N LYS A 192 9.18 14.52 17.21
CA LYS A 192 8.06 14.93 18.06
C LYS A 192 7.24 15.98 17.32
N VAL A 193 6.01 15.65 16.96
CA VAL A 193 5.11 16.54 16.23
C VAL A 193 4.04 17.10 17.16
N ASP A 194 3.77 18.40 17.04
CA ASP A 194 2.72 19.12 17.77
C ASP A 194 1.37 18.98 17.05
N PHE A 195 0.38 18.43 17.75
CA PHE A 195 -0.98 18.15 17.27
C PHE A 195 -2.04 19.08 17.88
N ARG A 196 -1.66 20.10 18.65
CA ARG A 196 -2.61 21.03 19.31
C ARG A 196 -3.54 21.70 18.31
N ALA A 197 -3.01 22.18 17.19
CA ALA A 197 -3.75 22.85 16.12
C ALA A 197 -4.18 21.90 14.97
N ILE A 198 -4.00 20.58 15.12
CA ILE A 198 -4.28 19.60 14.07
C ILE A 198 -5.55 18.84 14.41
N HIS A 199 -6.62 19.02 13.65
CA HIS A 199 -7.89 18.32 13.89
C HIS A 199 -8.09 17.10 12.98
N VAL A 200 -7.38 17.03 11.85
CA VAL A 200 -7.49 15.93 10.91
C VAL A 200 -6.13 15.28 10.64
N LEU A 201 -6.03 13.98 10.86
CA LEU A 201 -4.88 13.18 10.45
C LEU A 201 -5.21 12.52 9.10
N VAL A 202 -4.45 12.87 8.06
CA VAL A 202 -4.58 12.27 6.72
C VAL A 202 -3.45 11.26 6.56
N ILE A 203 -3.78 9.98 6.46
CA ILE A 203 -2.81 8.90 6.31
C ILE A 203 -2.80 8.45 4.86
N GLU A 204 -1.65 8.53 4.20
CA GLU A 204 -1.48 7.99 2.86
C GLU A 204 -0.73 6.67 2.94
N TRP A 205 -1.34 5.61 2.41
CA TRP A 205 -0.78 4.28 2.52
C TRP A 205 -1.47 3.22 1.66
N THR A 206 -0.70 2.29 1.09
CA THR A 206 -1.29 1.12 0.39
C THR A 206 -2.15 0.27 1.33
N HIS A 207 -1.72 0.08 2.58
CA HIS A 207 -2.43 -0.77 3.56
C HIS A 207 -3.45 0.00 4.42
N GLY A 208 -3.87 1.18 3.96
CA GLY A 208 -4.76 2.07 4.72
C GLY A 208 -6.17 1.53 5.02
N ASN A 209 -6.58 0.41 4.40
CA ASN A 209 -7.82 -0.33 4.68
C ASN A 209 -7.58 -1.74 5.27
N SER A 210 -6.35 -2.06 5.66
CA SER A 210 -5.98 -3.38 6.20
C SER A 210 -6.84 -3.77 7.40
N ASP A 211 -7.15 -5.07 7.55
CA ASP A 211 -7.78 -5.62 8.77
C ASP A 211 -6.89 -5.48 10.01
N TYR A 212 -5.57 -5.32 9.82
CA TYR A 212 -4.63 -5.12 10.93
C TYR A 212 -4.55 -3.67 11.41
N TYR A 213 -5.24 -2.74 10.74
CA TYR A 213 -5.16 -1.32 11.01
C TYR A 213 -6.53 -0.77 11.45
N GLU A 214 -6.56 -0.07 12.59
CA GLU A 214 -7.79 0.41 13.21
C GLU A 214 -7.80 1.93 13.41
N GLY A 215 -8.99 2.48 13.61
CA GLY A 215 -9.19 3.87 14.06
C GLY A 215 -9.45 4.89 12.94
N VAL A 216 -9.40 4.47 11.67
CA VAL A 216 -9.80 5.30 10.51
C VAL A 216 -11.28 5.63 10.58
N ASP A 217 -11.62 6.92 10.44
CA ASP A 217 -13.01 7.38 10.39
C ASP A 217 -13.54 7.46 8.95
N ILE A 218 -12.69 7.87 8.00
CA ILE A 218 -13.08 8.02 6.59
C ILE A 218 -12.02 7.37 5.68
N PRO A 219 -12.23 6.10 5.28
CA PRO A 219 -11.34 5.44 4.32
C PRO A 219 -11.69 5.85 2.88
N VAL A 220 -10.70 6.35 2.16
CA VAL A 220 -10.75 6.76 0.76
C VAL A 220 -9.93 5.78 -0.06
N LEU A 221 -10.53 5.17 -1.07
CA LEU A 221 -9.87 4.28 -2.01
C LEU A 221 -9.69 4.97 -3.37
N LEU A 222 -8.43 5.08 -3.79
CA LEU A 222 -8.06 5.42 -5.16
C LEU A 222 -7.98 4.11 -5.96
N ASN A 223 -9.07 3.80 -6.66
CA ASN A 223 -9.19 2.58 -7.43
C ASN A 223 -8.47 2.69 -8.78
N SER A 224 -7.82 1.61 -9.19
CA SER A 224 -7.39 1.39 -10.56
C SER A 224 -7.66 -0.07 -10.94
N THR A 225 -8.18 -0.29 -12.14
CA THR A 225 -8.47 -1.64 -12.62
C THR A 225 -7.19 -2.41 -12.92
N PRO A 226 -7.23 -3.75 -13.01
CA PRO A 226 -6.10 -4.56 -13.44
C PRO A 226 -5.54 -4.12 -14.82
N GLU A 227 -6.40 -3.82 -15.79
CA GLU A 227 -6.03 -3.40 -17.14
C GLU A 227 -5.33 -2.05 -17.13
N GLU A 228 -5.86 -1.11 -16.35
CA GLU A 228 -5.29 0.21 -16.18
C GLU A 228 -3.93 0.17 -15.48
N THR A 229 -3.79 -0.74 -14.54
CA THR A 229 -2.55 -1.02 -13.83
C THR A 229 -1.54 -1.64 -14.81
N LEU A 230 -1.95 -2.60 -15.65
CA LEU A 230 -1.12 -3.17 -16.72
C LEU A 230 -0.71 -2.16 -17.79
N ALA A 231 -1.61 -1.27 -18.20
CA ALA A 231 -1.32 -0.22 -19.18
C ALA A 231 -0.30 0.79 -18.64
N HIS A 232 -0.46 1.20 -17.39
CA HIS A 232 0.52 2.05 -16.69
C HIS A 232 1.89 1.36 -16.53
N ARG A 233 1.91 0.04 -16.32
CA ARG A 233 3.14 -0.77 -16.30
C ARG A 233 3.82 -0.80 -17.68
N ARG A 234 3.07 -1.02 -18.76
CA ARG A 234 3.60 -1.02 -20.14
C ARG A 234 4.22 0.32 -20.52
N SER A 235 3.61 1.44 -20.11
CA SER A 235 4.21 2.76 -20.35
C SER A 235 5.51 2.96 -19.59
N ARG A 236 5.61 2.52 -18.33
CA ARG A 236 6.84 2.63 -17.53
C ARG A 236 7.97 1.70 -18.01
N ASN A 237 7.65 0.51 -18.49
CA ASN A 237 8.65 -0.41 -19.06
C ASN A 237 9.31 0.13 -20.32
N ARG A 238 8.65 1.04 -21.04
CA ARG A 238 9.23 1.74 -22.19
C ARG A 238 10.29 2.77 -21.79
N ASP A 239 10.21 3.30 -20.56
CA ASP A 239 11.07 4.37 -20.04
C ASP A 239 12.22 3.83 -19.15
N GLY A 240 12.43 2.51 -19.13
CA GLY A 240 13.68 1.88 -18.73
C GLY A 240 14.00 1.93 -17.22
N LYS A 241 13.29 1.10 -16.45
CA LYS A 241 13.74 0.36 -15.23
C LYS A 241 12.50 -0.18 -14.49
N THR A 242 12.65 -1.31 -13.78
CA THR A 242 11.79 -1.78 -12.66
C THR A 242 10.43 -2.46 -12.93
N ASP A 243 10.36 -3.56 -13.69
CA ASP A 243 9.32 -4.60 -13.48
C ASP A 243 9.94 -6.00 -13.67
N SER A 244 10.49 -6.58 -12.59
CA SER A 244 10.89 -7.99 -12.60
C SER A 244 9.65 -8.89 -12.48
N PRO A 245 9.71 -10.17 -12.93
CA PRO A 245 8.65 -11.15 -12.67
C PRO A 245 8.24 -11.21 -11.20
N PHE A 246 9.21 -11.10 -10.29
CA PHE A 246 8.96 -11.08 -8.86
C PHE A 246 8.20 -9.82 -8.40
N THR A 247 8.62 -8.64 -8.84
CA THR A 247 7.93 -7.37 -8.55
C THR A 247 6.47 -7.41 -9.02
N MET A 248 6.20 -8.05 -10.17
CA MET A 248 4.82 -8.24 -10.64
C MET A 248 3.98 -9.08 -9.66
N ARG A 249 4.53 -10.17 -9.10
CA ARG A 249 3.84 -10.98 -8.09
C ARG A 249 3.52 -10.17 -6.83
N VAL A 250 4.45 -9.35 -6.37
CA VAL A 250 4.23 -8.44 -5.21
C VAL A 250 3.05 -7.52 -5.48
N LEU A 251 3.05 -6.83 -6.63
CA LEU A 251 1.99 -5.89 -6.99
C LEU A 251 0.63 -6.57 -7.17
N GLU A 252 0.59 -7.79 -7.71
CA GLU A 252 -0.66 -8.56 -7.82
C GLU A 252 -1.23 -8.94 -6.46
N ILE A 253 -0.38 -9.34 -5.51
CA ILE A 253 -0.82 -9.62 -4.14
C ILE A 253 -1.35 -8.34 -3.49
N GLU A 254 -0.63 -7.21 -3.59
CA GLU A 254 -1.10 -5.93 -3.06
C GLU A 254 -2.46 -5.52 -3.67
N GLN A 255 -2.64 -5.70 -4.98
CA GLN A 255 -3.90 -5.41 -5.65
C GLN A 255 -5.04 -6.31 -5.16
N GLN A 256 -4.78 -7.61 -4.98
CA GLN A 256 -5.75 -8.54 -4.40
C GLN A 256 -6.15 -8.13 -2.97
N MET A 257 -5.18 -7.67 -2.17
CA MET A 257 -5.44 -7.16 -0.82
C MET A 257 -6.30 -5.89 -0.84
N LEU A 258 -6.01 -4.95 -1.73
CA LEU A 258 -6.81 -3.73 -1.91
C LEU A 258 -8.25 -4.07 -2.31
N GLY A 259 -8.44 -4.96 -3.29
CA GLY A 259 -9.76 -5.40 -3.74
C GLY A 259 -10.57 -6.08 -2.63
N ALA A 260 -9.92 -6.97 -1.85
CA ALA A 260 -10.56 -7.63 -0.70
C ALA A 260 -11.06 -6.63 0.36
N GLN A 261 -10.36 -5.50 0.52
CA GLN A 261 -10.66 -4.47 1.52
C GLN A 261 -11.42 -3.26 0.97
N ALA A 262 -11.78 -3.26 -0.32
CA ALA A 262 -12.43 -2.13 -0.97
C ALA A 262 -13.83 -1.82 -0.38
N HIS A 263 -14.52 -2.84 0.14
CA HIS A 263 -15.84 -2.70 0.78
C HIS A 263 -15.85 -1.79 2.03
N LYS A 264 -14.67 -1.52 2.62
CA LYS A 264 -14.54 -0.61 3.78
C LYS A 264 -14.50 0.87 3.40
N ALA A 265 -14.23 1.18 2.13
CA ALA A 265 -14.08 2.56 1.68
C ALA A 265 -15.42 3.31 1.76
N LYS A 266 -15.39 4.50 2.35
CA LYS A 266 -16.52 5.43 2.33
C LYS A 266 -16.56 6.29 1.07
N ILE A 267 -15.40 6.50 0.46
CA ILE A 267 -15.24 7.24 -0.79
C ILE A 267 -14.37 6.40 -1.70
N ILE A 268 -14.85 6.09 -2.91
CA ILE A 268 -14.09 5.35 -3.92
C ILE A 268 -14.01 6.22 -5.17
N ILE A 269 -12.79 6.47 -5.63
CA ILE A 269 -12.52 7.23 -6.85
C ILE A 269 -11.95 6.31 -7.90
N SER A 270 -12.60 6.26 -9.06
CA SER A 270 -12.10 5.57 -10.24
C SER A 270 -10.88 6.29 -10.84
N LYS A 271 -10.10 5.61 -11.69
CA LYS A 271 -8.94 6.23 -12.34
C LYS A 271 -9.27 7.49 -13.17
N PRO A 272 -10.42 7.62 -13.86
CA PRO A 272 -10.83 8.89 -14.49
C PRO A 272 -11.18 10.02 -13.50
N GLY A 273 -11.32 9.70 -12.21
CA GLY A 273 -11.63 10.66 -11.16
C GLY A 273 -13.11 10.79 -10.80
N SER A 274 -13.95 9.86 -11.27
CA SER A 274 -15.36 9.80 -10.89
C SER A 274 -15.53 9.07 -9.56
N LEU A 275 -16.46 9.57 -8.74
CA LEU A 275 -16.96 8.85 -7.57
C LEU A 275 -17.72 7.61 -8.04
N ILE A 276 -17.42 6.45 -7.44
CA ILE A 276 -18.10 5.18 -7.73
C ILE A 276 -18.53 4.49 -6.44
N THR A 277 -19.52 3.62 -6.52
CA THR A 277 -19.91 2.75 -5.40
C THR A 277 -19.07 1.48 -5.37
N TYR A 278 -19.15 0.74 -4.26
CA TYR A 278 -18.49 -0.57 -4.18
C TYR A 278 -19.12 -1.59 -5.14
N GLU A 279 -20.44 -1.51 -5.37
CA GLU A 279 -21.14 -2.35 -6.35
C GLU A 279 -20.64 -2.09 -7.78
N GLU A 280 -20.44 -0.83 -8.15
CA GLU A 280 -19.89 -0.44 -9.45
C GLU A 280 -18.44 -0.92 -9.62
N LEU A 281 -17.61 -0.80 -8.57
CA LEU A 281 -16.26 -1.36 -8.55
C LEU A 281 -16.28 -2.87 -8.80
N ARG A 282 -17.11 -3.62 -8.08
CA ARG A 282 -17.24 -5.08 -8.25
C ARG A 282 -17.79 -5.49 -9.61
N ALA A 283 -18.62 -4.66 -10.23
CA ALA A 283 -19.15 -4.93 -11.56
C ALA A 283 -18.08 -4.76 -12.65
N GLY A 284 -17.14 -3.84 -12.47
CA GLY A 284 -16.02 -3.62 -13.39
C GLY A 284 -14.84 -4.59 -13.25
N GLU A 285 -14.80 -5.43 -12.20
CA GLU A 285 -13.79 -6.48 -11.98
C GLU A 285 -14.19 -7.85 -12.57
N ARG A 286 -15.40 -7.99 -13.13
CA ARG A 286 -15.92 -9.21 -13.76
C ARG A 286 -15.80 -9.16 -15.27
#